data_AF-A0A3B8PXB3-F1
#
_entry.id   AF-A0A3B8PXB3-F1
#
_cell.length_a   1.000
_cell.length_b   1.000
_cell.length_c   1.000
_cell.angle_alpha   90.00
_cell.angle_beta   90.00
_cell.angle_gamma   90.00
#
_symmetry.space_group_name_H-M   'P 1'
#
loop_
_entity.id
_entity.type
_entity.pdbx_description
1 polymer ?
#
loop_
_entity_poly.entity_id
_entity_poly.type
_entity_poly.pdbx_seq_one_letter_code
_entity_poly.pdbx_strand_id
1 'polypeptide(L)'
;MTFWWWIQQGWRPALEVLLLAVGIYWAFRFIKGTRGAQMLTGLLALLLFLTIITRVLDLKVLNILLNQFFGVLALALVVIFQPELRRMLAQLGTLPVFVSTRQQRENIEDIVQAADRLSPVRIGALIAIERNQQLAEVVEGGVPINCDLTPEMLETIFFPNNAIHDGGVVVRENRILRAACIFPITNRQDLSKSVGTRHRAAIGLTEETDAVVVVVSEETGAISYAHRGRLTSHVTIEELRAFLTAELVPRLPTRGWAAWIRRWRRTAAEPRVSGPETSA
;
A
#
# COMPACT_ATOMS: atom_id res chain seq x y z
N MET A 1 6.40 -51.18 -15.66
CA MET A 1 6.72 -49.80 -15.19
C MET A 1 6.06 -49.62 -13.84
N THR A 2 6.87 -49.40 -12.80
CA THR A 2 6.52 -49.64 -11.40
C THR A 2 5.73 -48.48 -10.78
N PHE A 3 4.76 -48.82 -9.93
CA PHE A 3 3.97 -47.93 -9.05
C PHE A 3 4.81 -46.86 -8.30
N TRP A 4 6.07 -47.18 -8.00
CA TRP A 4 7.06 -46.26 -7.43
C TRP A 4 7.41 -45.06 -8.32
N TRP A 5 7.31 -45.18 -9.65
CA TRP A 5 7.50 -44.07 -10.59
C TRP A 5 6.33 -43.07 -10.55
N TRP A 6 5.10 -43.57 -10.37
CA TRP A 6 3.90 -42.74 -10.18
C TRP A 6 3.93 -41.95 -8.87
N ILE A 7 4.41 -42.55 -7.78
CA ILE A 7 4.59 -41.85 -6.50
C ILE A 7 5.71 -40.80 -6.58
N GLN A 8 6.82 -41.11 -7.25
CA GLN A 8 7.91 -40.14 -7.45
C GLN A 8 7.62 -39.04 -8.48
N GLN A 9 6.62 -39.20 -9.34
CA GLN A 9 6.19 -38.15 -10.27
C GLN A 9 4.91 -37.44 -9.86
N GLY A 10 4.00 -38.05 -9.09
CA GLY A 10 2.70 -37.48 -8.75
C GLY A 10 2.75 -36.25 -7.84
N TRP A 11 3.82 -36.10 -7.04
CA TRP A 11 4.01 -34.89 -6.23
C TRP A 11 4.36 -33.67 -7.09
N ARG A 12 4.94 -33.86 -8.30
CA ARG A 12 5.33 -32.76 -9.18
C ARG A 12 4.13 -32.01 -9.75
N PRO A 13 3.11 -32.65 -10.37
CA PRO A 13 1.88 -31.97 -10.77
C PRO A 13 1.14 -31.36 -9.59
N ALA A 14 1.09 -32.04 -8.43
CA ALA A 14 0.44 -31.49 -7.25
C ALA A 14 1.14 -30.21 -6.76
N LEU A 15 2.47 -30.18 -6.77
CA LEU A 15 3.28 -29.01 -6.42
C LEU A 15 3.14 -27.90 -7.48
N GLU A 16 3.12 -28.23 -8.76
CA GLU A 16 2.90 -27.28 -9.87
C GLU A 16 1.52 -26.63 -9.79
N VAL A 17 0.47 -27.43 -9.58
CA VAL A 17 -0.90 -26.93 -9.38
C VAL A 17 -0.98 -26.08 -8.10
N LEU A 18 -0.33 -26.48 -7.01
CA LEU A 18 -0.29 -25.70 -5.78
C LEU A 18 0.42 -24.35 -5.99
N LEU A 19 1.58 -24.34 -6.65
CA LEU A 19 2.34 -23.12 -6.95
C LEU A 19 1.54 -22.17 -7.84
N LEU A 20 0.94 -22.70 -8.92
CA LEU A 20 0.08 -21.93 -9.80
C LEU A 20 -1.16 -21.43 -9.07
N ALA A 21 -1.80 -22.25 -8.24
CA ALA A 21 -2.98 -21.85 -7.47
C ALA A 21 -2.65 -20.73 -6.47
N VAL A 22 -1.52 -20.82 -5.76
CA VAL A 22 -1.06 -19.76 -4.86
C VAL A 22 -0.71 -18.49 -5.64
N GLY A 23 0.01 -18.60 -6.76
CA GLY A 23 0.34 -17.47 -7.62
C GLY A 23 -0.91 -16.76 -8.18
N ILE A 24 -1.87 -17.54 -8.70
CA ILE A 24 -3.16 -17.03 -9.20
C ILE A 24 -3.97 -16.40 -8.06
N TYR A 25 -4.01 -17.03 -6.88
CA TYR A 25 -4.72 -16.49 -5.71
C TYR A 25 -4.14 -15.14 -5.28
N TRP A 26 -2.81 -15.03 -5.20
CA TRP A 26 -2.12 -13.78 -4.89
C TRP A 26 -2.34 -12.72 -5.98
N ALA A 27 -2.25 -13.09 -7.25
CA ALA A 27 -2.56 -12.20 -8.36
C ALA A 27 -4.00 -11.68 -8.27
N PHE A 28 -4.98 -12.55 -8.02
CA PHE A 28 -6.38 -12.16 -7.84
C PHE A 28 -6.58 -11.23 -6.63
N ARG A 29 -5.92 -11.51 -5.50
CA ARG A 29 -5.98 -10.67 -4.29
C ARG A 29 -5.33 -9.31 -4.48
N PHE A 30 -4.26 -9.24 -5.27
CA PHE A 30 -3.57 -8.01 -5.63
C PHE A 30 -4.42 -7.14 -6.57
N ILE A 31 -5.12 -7.78 -7.52
CA ILE A 31 -6.01 -7.09 -8.45
C ILE A 31 -7.30 -6.62 -7.74
N LYS A 32 -7.86 -7.37 -6.79
CA LYS A 32 -9.11 -7.00 -6.09
C LYS A 32 -8.93 -5.73 -5.23
N GLY A 33 -9.33 -4.58 -5.76
CA GLY A 33 -9.40 -3.33 -5.00
C GLY A 33 -9.18 -2.04 -5.80
N THR A 34 -8.72 -2.13 -7.06
CA THR A 34 -8.44 -0.96 -7.89
C THR A 34 -9.47 -0.79 -9.02
N ARG A 35 -9.70 0.43 -9.51
CA ARG A 35 -10.54 0.66 -10.71
C ARG A 35 -10.00 -0.10 -11.94
N GLY A 36 -8.68 -0.27 -12.04
CA GLY A 36 -8.02 -1.08 -13.07
C GLY A 36 -8.39 -2.57 -13.00
N ALA A 37 -8.77 -3.07 -11.83
CA ALA A 37 -9.21 -4.45 -11.64
C ALA A 37 -10.45 -4.81 -12.46
N GLN A 38 -11.40 -3.88 -12.53
CA GLN A 38 -12.65 -4.08 -13.25
C GLN A 38 -12.42 -4.11 -14.77
N MET A 39 -11.48 -3.29 -15.26
CA MET A 39 -11.07 -3.29 -16.67
C MET A 39 -10.34 -4.59 -17.03
N LEU A 40 -9.40 -5.04 -16.18
CA LEU A 40 -8.63 -6.27 -16.43
C LEU A 40 -9.50 -7.53 -16.35
N THR A 41 -10.39 -7.61 -15.36
CA THR A 41 -11.33 -8.75 -15.23
C THR A 41 -12.33 -8.79 -16.39
N GLY A 42 -12.83 -7.63 -16.83
CA GLY A 42 -13.66 -7.52 -18.03
C GLY A 42 -12.95 -7.98 -19.30
N LEU A 43 -11.70 -7.54 -19.51
CA LEU A 43 -10.87 -7.94 -20.64
C LEU A 43 -10.61 -9.45 -20.65
N LEU A 44 -10.24 -10.03 -19.50
CA LEU A 44 -9.99 -11.47 -19.38
C LEU A 44 -11.27 -12.30 -19.61
N ALA A 45 -12.40 -11.87 -19.07
CA ALA A 45 -13.69 -12.55 -19.30
C ALA A 45 -14.09 -12.53 -20.77
N LEU A 46 -13.90 -11.40 -21.46
CA LEU A 46 -14.15 -11.25 -22.89
C LEU A 46 -13.25 -12.17 -23.72
N LEU A 47 -11.94 -12.19 -23.44
CA LEU A 47 -10.99 -13.04 -24.16
C LEU A 47 -11.26 -14.53 -23.94
N LEU A 48 -11.64 -14.92 -22.72
CA LEU A 48 -12.03 -16.29 -22.40
C LEU A 48 -13.29 -16.69 -23.18
N PHE A 49 -14.33 -15.86 -23.15
CA PHE A 49 -15.57 -16.11 -23.88
C PHE A 49 -15.32 -16.26 -25.38
N LEU A 50 -14.53 -15.37 -25.96
CA LEU A 50 -14.19 -15.37 -27.39
C LEU A 50 -13.36 -16.60 -27.78
N THR A 51 -12.49 -17.08 -26.89
CA THR A 51 -11.71 -18.31 -27.10
C THR A 51 -12.58 -19.56 -27.02
N ILE A 52 -13.54 -19.61 -26.09
CA ILE A 52 -14.45 -20.75 -25.96
C ILE A 52 -15.36 -20.84 -27.17
N ILE A 53 -16.00 -19.74 -27.57
CA ILE A 53 -16.96 -19.74 -28.68
C ILE A 53 -16.29 -20.11 -30.01
N THR A 54 -15.07 -19.64 -30.24
CA THR A 54 -14.31 -19.96 -31.46
C THR A 54 -13.88 -21.42 -31.54
N ARG A 55 -13.55 -22.05 -30.40
CA ARG A 55 -13.23 -23.48 -30.36
C ARG A 55 -14.46 -24.36 -30.46
N VAL A 56 -15.58 -23.97 -29.85
CA VAL A 56 -16.84 -24.73 -29.93
C VAL A 56 -17.43 -24.69 -31.34
N LEU A 57 -17.35 -23.55 -32.02
CA LEU A 57 -17.86 -23.36 -33.39
C LEU A 57 -16.84 -23.73 -34.49
N ASP A 58 -15.67 -24.25 -34.13
CA ASP A 58 -14.54 -24.59 -35.03
C ASP A 58 -14.17 -23.47 -36.04
N LEU A 59 -14.18 -22.21 -35.57
CA LEU A 59 -13.88 -21.04 -36.39
C LEU A 59 -12.36 -20.90 -36.61
N LYS A 60 -11.83 -21.63 -37.59
CA LYS A 60 -10.37 -21.72 -37.87
C LYS A 60 -9.67 -20.38 -38.05
N VAL A 61 -10.24 -19.48 -38.87
CA VAL A 61 -9.64 -18.16 -39.14
C VAL A 61 -9.58 -17.32 -37.86
N LEU A 62 -10.65 -17.30 -37.08
CA LEU A 62 -10.72 -16.51 -35.86
C LEU A 62 -9.82 -17.08 -34.76
N ASN A 63 -9.65 -18.41 -34.69
CA ASN A 63 -8.67 -19.06 -33.80
C ASN A 63 -7.23 -18.66 -34.15
N ILE A 64 -6.87 -18.62 -35.44
CA ILE A 64 -5.55 -18.14 -35.89
C ILE A 64 -5.35 -16.67 -35.50
N LEU A 65 -6.34 -15.81 -35.78
CA LEU A 65 -6.28 -14.39 -35.42
C LEU A 65 -6.15 -14.18 -33.90
N LEU A 66 -6.89 -14.94 -33.09
CA LEU A 66 -6.80 -14.85 -31.63
C LEU A 66 -5.45 -15.31 -31.10
N ASN A 67 -4.88 -16.41 -31.61
CA ASN A 67 -3.55 -16.86 -31.19
C ASN A 67 -2.47 -15.82 -31.53
N GLN A 68 -2.54 -15.20 -32.71
CA GLN A 68 -1.64 -14.11 -33.09
C GLN A 68 -1.83 -12.89 -32.16
N PHE A 69 -3.09 -12.53 -31.89
CA PHE A 69 -3.44 -11.43 -31.00
C PHE A 69 -2.93 -11.63 -29.58
N PHE A 70 -3.04 -12.84 -29.01
CA PHE A 70 -2.50 -13.15 -27.68
C PHE A 70 -0.99 -12.92 -27.60
N GLY A 71 -0.23 -13.25 -28.66
CA GLY A 71 1.21 -12.99 -28.71
C GLY A 71 1.55 -11.50 -28.66
N VAL A 72 0.86 -10.68 -29.47
CA VAL A 72 1.04 -9.22 -29.48
C VAL A 72 0.55 -8.59 -28.17
N LEU A 73 -0.58 -9.06 -27.64
CA LEU A 73 -1.14 -8.58 -26.38
C LEU A 73 -0.20 -8.84 -25.21
N ALA A 74 0.45 -10.01 -25.15
CA ALA A 74 1.43 -10.31 -24.10
C ALA A 74 2.60 -9.32 -24.12
N LEU A 75 3.14 -9.01 -25.30
CA LEU A 75 4.20 -8.01 -25.46
C LEU A 75 3.71 -6.60 -25.05
N ALA A 76 2.53 -6.20 -25.53
CA ALA A 76 1.92 -4.91 -25.19
C ALA A 76 1.69 -4.78 -23.68
N LEU A 77 1.20 -5.84 -23.02
CA LEU A 77 1.03 -5.88 -21.57
C LEU A 77 2.36 -5.69 -20.86
N VAL A 78 3.44 -6.37 -21.26
CA VAL A 78 4.75 -6.18 -20.61
C VAL A 78 5.25 -4.74 -20.75
N VAL A 79 5.06 -4.11 -21.92
CA VAL A 79 5.47 -2.71 -22.15
C VAL A 79 4.60 -1.74 -21.34
N ILE A 80 3.28 -1.92 -21.33
CA ILE A 80 2.33 -1.08 -20.59
C ILE A 80 2.56 -1.23 -19.08
N PHE A 81 2.75 -2.46 -18.60
CA PHE A 81 2.98 -2.77 -17.19
C PHE A 81 4.46 -2.68 -16.78
N GLN A 82 5.35 -2.20 -17.66
CA GLN A 82 6.77 -2.02 -17.36
C GLN A 82 6.99 -1.15 -16.10
N PRO A 83 6.28 -0.02 -15.91
CA PRO A 83 6.43 0.81 -14.71
C PRO A 83 6.09 0.06 -13.42
N GLU A 84 5.06 -0.79 -13.43
CA GLU A 84 4.61 -1.59 -12.28
C GLU A 84 5.63 -2.69 -11.96
N LEU A 85 6.10 -3.42 -12.98
CA LEU A 85 7.13 -4.45 -12.81
C LEU A 85 8.40 -3.86 -12.19
N ARG A 86 8.83 -2.69 -12.67
CA ARG A 86 9.97 -1.96 -12.10
C ARG A 86 9.73 -1.61 -10.63
N ARG A 87 8.54 -1.14 -10.27
CA ARG A 87 8.19 -0.81 -8.88
C ARG A 87 8.17 -2.03 -7.98
N MET A 88 7.58 -3.14 -8.42
CA MET A 88 7.56 -4.39 -7.65
C MET A 88 8.98 -4.91 -7.39
N LEU A 89 9.86 -4.86 -8.39
CA LEU A 89 11.27 -5.24 -8.22
C LEU A 89 12.02 -4.28 -7.29
N ALA A 90 11.76 -2.98 -7.42
CA ALA A 90 12.33 -1.98 -6.51
C ALA A 90 11.90 -2.24 -5.05
N GLN A 91 10.62 -2.55 -4.82
CA GLN A 91 10.07 -2.90 -3.50
C GLN A 91 10.65 -4.20 -2.93
N LEU A 92 10.89 -5.21 -3.78
CA LEU A 92 11.58 -6.44 -3.36
C LEU A 92 13.05 -6.18 -2.99
N GLY A 93 13.68 -5.18 -3.61
CA GLY A 93 15.04 -4.73 -3.29
C GLY A 93 15.12 -3.84 -2.05
N THR A 94 14.07 -3.06 -1.74
CA THR A 94 13.97 -2.27 -0.51
C THR A 94 13.35 -3.11 0.60
N LEU A 95 14.17 -3.98 1.19
CA LEU A 95 13.89 -4.53 2.51
C LEU A 95 13.61 -3.34 3.47
N PRO A 96 12.46 -3.28 4.17
CA PRO A 96 12.08 -2.19 5.08
C PRO A 96 12.92 -2.17 6.38
N VAL A 97 14.15 -2.67 6.33
CA VAL A 97 15.01 -2.92 7.47
C VAL A 97 15.69 -1.63 7.97
N PHE A 98 15.61 -0.52 7.22
CA PHE A 98 16.36 0.70 7.55
C PHE A 98 15.53 1.94 7.91
N VAL A 99 14.20 1.91 7.83
CA VAL A 99 13.41 2.98 8.48
C VAL A 99 13.27 2.60 9.94
N SER A 100 14.10 3.22 10.77
CA SER A 100 14.02 3.10 12.22
C SER A 100 12.58 3.34 12.67
N THR A 101 11.97 2.36 13.35
CA THR A 101 10.64 2.50 13.99
C THR A 101 10.56 3.75 14.87
N ARG A 102 11.69 4.21 15.40
CA ARG A 102 11.78 5.47 16.14
C ARG A 102 11.53 6.68 15.26
N GLN A 103 12.14 6.73 14.07
CA GLN A 103 11.94 7.82 13.12
C GLN A 103 10.48 7.94 12.71
N GLN A 104 9.82 6.82 12.38
CA GLN A 104 8.39 6.88 12.04
C GLN A 104 7.52 7.41 13.18
N ARG A 105 7.85 7.09 14.43
CA ARG A 105 7.12 7.63 15.59
C ARG A 105 7.34 9.13 15.76
N GLU A 106 8.57 9.60 15.57
CA GLU A 106 8.90 11.03 15.60
C GLU A 106 8.08 11.77 14.53
N ASN A 107 8.08 11.27 13.28
CA ASN A 107 7.32 11.87 12.19
C ASN A 107 5.80 11.92 12.45
N ILE A 108 5.25 10.90 13.12
CA ILE A 108 3.83 10.89 13.50
C ILE A 108 3.56 12.00 14.51
N GLU A 109 4.40 12.14 15.53
CA GLU A 109 4.24 13.21 16.52
C GLU A 109 4.37 14.59 15.87
N ASP A 110 5.27 14.76 14.90
CA ASP A 110 5.41 16.04 14.19
C ASP A 110 4.15 16.44 13.42
N ILE A 111 3.52 15.47 12.73
CA ILE A 111 2.26 15.68 12.00
C ILE A 111 1.10 15.94 12.97
N VAL A 112 1.02 15.17 14.06
CA VAL A 112 -0.02 15.33 15.08
C VAL A 112 0.10 16.70 15.75
N GLN A 113 1.31 17.11 16.09
CA GLN A 113 1.58 18.41 16.69
C GLN A 113 1.27 19.56 15.74
N ALA A 114 1.59 19.44 14.45
CA ALA A 114 1.18 20.42 13.44
C ALA A 114 -0.35 20.54 13.36
N ALA A 115 -1.08 19.40 13.34
CA ALA A 115 -2.53 19.40 13.31
C ALA A 115 -3.15 20.04 14.56
N ASP A 116 -2.58 19.75 15.74
CA ASP A 116 -2.99 20.33 17.02
C ASP A 116 -2.77 21.85 17.08
N ARG A 117 -1.71 22.36 16.46
CA ARG A 117 -1.44 23.81 16.39
C ARG A 117 -2.31 24.52 15.35
N LEU A 118 -2.59 23.90 14.20
CA LEU A 118 -3.36 24.51 13.10
C LEU A 118 -4.88 24.50 13.33
N SER A 119 -5.39 23.49 14.04
CA SER A 119 -6.83 23.31 14.29
C SER A 119 -7.48 24.47 15.08
N PRO A 120 -6.95 24.90 16.25
CA PRO A 120 -7.56 25.97 17.06
C PRO A 120 -7.63 27.32 16.34
N VAL A 121 -6.65 27.60 15.48
CA VAL A 121 -6.58 28.82 14.67
C VAL A 121 -7.27 28.68 13.31
N ARG A 122 -7.89 27.52 13.03
CA ARG A 122 -8.63 27.21 11.80
C ARG A 122 -7.83 27.43 10.53
N ILE A 123 -6.55 27.07 10.56
CA ILE A 123 -5.72 27.09 9.35
C ILE A 123 -5.89 25.75 8.63
N GLY A 124 -6.32 25.82 7.37
CA GLY A 124 -6.55 24.64 6.54
C GLY A 124 -5.26 23.90 6.22
N ALA A 125 -5.25 22.59 6.40
CA ALA A 125 -4.09 21.75 6.09
C ALA A 125 -4.50 20.51 5.29
N LEU A 126 -3.61 20.05 4.42
CA LEU A 126 -3.79 18.86 3.59
C LEU A 126 -2.46 18.13 3.45
N ILE A 127 -2.21 17.12 4.28
CA ILE A 127 -0.91 16.46 4.42
C ILE A 127 -1.04 15.01 3.93
N ALA A 128 -0.43 14.68 2.81
CA ALA A 128 -0.36 13.33 2.28
C ALA A 128 0.94 12.64 2.69
N ILE A 129 0.80 11.49 3.32
CA ILE A 129 1.90 10.65 3.80
C ILE A 129 2.05 9.49 2.82
N GLU A 130 3.18 9.47 2.13
CA GLU A 130 3.54 8.42 1.18
C GLU A 130 3.80 7.10 1.90
N ARG A 131 3.31 6.00 1.30
CA ARG A 131 3.52 4.63 1.79
C ARG A 131 4.25 3.80 0.74
N ASN A 132 3.65 2.71 0.25
CA ASN A 132 4.32 1.81 -0.69
C ASN A 132 4.28 2.34 -2.12
N GLN A 133 3.26 3.13 -2.45
CA GLN A 133 3.11 3.77 -3.74
C GLN A 133 3.67 5.19 -3.71
N GLN A 134 4.50 5.51 -4.70
CA GLN A 134 5.05 6.86 -4.83
C GLN A 134 3.96 7.83 -5.26
N LEU A 135 3.83 8.94 -4.54
CA LEU A 135 2.79 9.94 -4.81
C LEU A 135 3.11 10.83 -6.02
N ALA A 136 4.37 10.84 -6.47
CA ALA A 136 4.85 11.70 -7.56
C ALA A 136 4.14 11.50 -8.91
N GLU A 137 3.45 10.37 -9.10
CA GLU A 137 2.76 10.05 -10.34
C GLU A 137 1.28 10.40 -10.34
N VAL A 138 0.69 10.53 -9.15
CA VAL A 138 -0.73 10.85 -8.97
C VAL A 138 -0.91 12.33 -8.64
N VAL A 139 0.12 12.95 -8.05
CA VAL A 139 0.13 14.33 -7.64
C VAL A 139 0.68 15.22 -8.75
N GLU A 140 -0.09 16.23 -9.15
CA GLU A 140 0.29 17.20 -10.17
C GLU A 140 0.81 18.50 -9.55
N GLY A 141 1.69 19.20 -10.28
CA GLY A 141 2.21 20.51 -9.86
C GLY A 141 2.94 20.47 -8.51
N GLY A 142 3.04 21.62 -7.85
CA GLY A 142 3.70 21.79 -6.55
C GLY A 142 5.17 22.19 -6.59
N VAL A 143 5.60 22.89 -5.54
CA VAL A 143 6.95 23.43 -5.38
C VAL A 143 7.81 22.40 -4.64
N PRO A 144 8.98 22.00 -5.20
CA PRO A 144 9.91 21.12 -4.49
C PRO A 144 10.51 21.88 -3.29
N ILE A 145 10.39 21.29 -2.10
CA ILE A 145 10.94 21.87 -0.86
C ILE A 145 12.12 21.03 -0.39
N ASN A 146 11.93 19.70 -0.32
CA ASN A 146 12.92 18.73 0.15
C ASN A 146 13.59 19.14 1.48
N CYS A 147 12.79 19.46 2.49
CA CYS A 147 13.26 19.78 3.84
C CYS A 147 12.86 18.67 4.83
N ASP A 148 13.40 18.76 6.05
CA ASP A 148 13.03 17.86 7.13
C ASP A 148 11.59 18.13 7.59
N LEU A 149 10.88 17.06 7.95
CA LEU A 149 9.53 17.16 8.49
C LEU A 149 9.61 17.71 9.91
N THR A 150 9.08 18.91 10.13
CA THR A 150 8.89 19.48 11.47
C THR A 150 7.52 20.15 11.57
N PRO A 151 6.94 20.27 12.78
CA PRO A 151 5.68 20.98 12.99
C PRO A 151 5.75 22.42 12.48
N GLU A 152 6.85 23.12 12.77
CA GLU A 152 7.06 24.52 12.40
C GLU A 152 7.09 24.71 10.88
N MET A 153 7.63 23.73 10.15
CA MET A 153 7.66 23.77 8.69
C MET A 153 6.27 23.53 8.09
N LEU A 154 5.50 22.59 8.64
CA LEU A 154 4.11 22.37 8.22
C LEU A 154 3.26 23.61 8.49
N GLU A 155 3.40 24.23 9.66
CA GLU A 155 2.73 25.49 9.99
C GLU A 155 3.10 26.60 9.02
N THR A 156 4.40 26.74 8.72
CA THR A 156 4.89 27.75 7.77
C THR A 156 4.30 27.54 6.38
N ILE A 157 4.22 26.30 5.91
CA ILE A 157 3.64 25.99 4.60
C ILE A 157 2.16 26.36 4.57
N PHE A 158 1.36 25.93 5.56
CA PHE A 158 -0.08 26.15 5.56
C PHE A 158 -0.50 27.55 6.03
N PHE A 159 0.43 28.38 6.51
CA PHE A 159 0.11 29.73 6.93
C PHE A 159 -0.59 30.52 5.80
N PRO A 160 -1.75 31.16 6.06
CA PRO A 160 -2.51 31.84 5.02
C PRO A 160 -1.70 32.93 4.28
N ASN A 161 -2.08 33.21 3.04
CA ASN A 161 -1.49 34.29 2.21
C ASN A 161 -0.01 34.11 1.81
N ASN A 162 0.51 32.88 1.81
CA ASN A 162 1.83 32.60 1.23
C ASN A 162 1.71 31.90 -0.15
N ALA A 163 2.80 31.76 -0.91
CA ALA A 163 2.74 31.20 -2.26
C ALA A 163 2.51 29.67 -2.33
N ILE A 164 2.63 28.95 -1.20
CA ILE A 164 2.67 27.49 -1.13
C ILE A 164 1.61 26.84 -0.21
N HIS A 165 0.76 27.65 0.42
CA HIS A 165 -0.29 27.19 1.34
C HIS A 165 -1.51 26.57 0.64
N ASP A 166 -1.72 26.89 -0.63
CA ASP A 166 -2.85 26.40 -1.40
C ASP A 166 -2.49 25.06 -2.07
N GLY A 167 -3.19 24.01 -1.69
CA GLY A 167 -2.93 22.63 -2.10
C GLY A 167 -2.44 21.72 -0.98
N GLY A 168 -1.90 20.57 -1.38
CA GLY A 168 -1.42 19.53 -0.49
C GLY A 168 0.09 19.55 -0.28
N VAL A 169 0.52 18.92 0.82
CA VAL A 169 1.93 18.63 1.12
C VAL A 169 2.17 17.14 0.98
N VAL A 170 3.26 16.76 0.32
CA VAL A 170 3.69 15.36 0.18
C VAL A 170 4.84 15.09 1.12
N VAL A 171 4.61 14.21 2.08
CA VAL A 171 5.59 13.74 3.07
C VAL A 171 6.03 12.33 2.71
N ARG A 172 7.35 12.11 2.62
CA ARG A 172 7.94 10.79 2.44
C ARG A 172 8.99 10.60 3.52
N GLU A 173 8.86 9.49 4.26
CA GLU A 173 9.74 9.21 5.40
C GLU A 173 9.75 10.40 6.36
N ASN A 174 10.91 11.00 6.63
CA ASN A 174 11.09 12.17 7.50
C ASN A 174 11.25 13.50 6.73
N ARG A 175 10.75 13.59 5.50
CA ARG A 175 10.95 14.78 4.66
C ARG A 175 9.67 15.25 4.01
N ILE A 176 9.53 16.57 3.94
CA ILE A 176 8.54 17.23 3.09
C ILE A 176 9.15 17.35 1.70
N LEU A 177 8.66 16.56 0.75
CA LEU A 177 9.19 16.56 -0.61
C LEU A 177 8.72 17.78 -1.38
N ARG A 178 7.41 18.05 -1.34
CA ARG A 178 6.75 19.10 -2.13
C ARG A 178 5.58 19.69 -1.34
N ALA A 179 5.29 20.97 -1.61
CA ALA A 179 4.07 21.65 -1.16
C ALA A 179 3.33 22.24 -2.36
N ALA A 180 2.15 22.83 -2.12
CA ALA A 180 1.27 23.36 -3.16
C ALA A 180 0.90 22.33 -4.24
N CYS A 181 0.83 21.06 -3.84
CA CYS A 181 0.52 19.96 -4.73
C CYS A 181 -0.98 19.91 -5.03
N ILE A 182 -1.33 19.64 -6.28
CA ILE A 182 -2.72 19.43 -6.68
C ILE A 182 -3.00 17.94 -6.60
N PHE A 183 -3.91 17.57 -5.71
CA PHE A 183 -4.35 16.18 -5.53
C PHE A 183 -5.61 15.92 -6.35
N PRO A 184 -5.80 14.69 -6.86
CA PRO A 184 -7.02 14.32 -7.55
C PRO A 184 -8.23 14.43 -6.61
N ILE A 185 -9.34 14.94 -7.13
CA ILE A 185 -10.58 15.15 -6.37
C ILE A 185 -11.53 13.99 -6.68
N THR A 186 -12.17 13.44 -5.64
CA THR A 186 -13.19 12.40 -5.85
C THR A 186 -14.44 12.94 -6.55
N ASN A 187 -14.95 12.17 -7.52
CA ASN A 187 -16.20 12.45 -8.25
C ASN A 187 -17.44 11.82 -7.59
N ARG A 188 -17.29 11.30 -6.38
CA ARG A 188 -18.37 10.69 -5.61
C ARG A 188 -19.49 11.68 -5.26
N GLN A 189 -20.71 11.32 -5.65
CA GLN A 189 -21.91 12.13 -5.40
C GLN A 189 -22.60 11.80 -4.07
N ASP A 190 -22.21 10.71 -3.42
CA ASP A 190 -22.74 10.26 -2.12
C ASP A 190 -22.13 11.02 -0.92
N LEU A 191 -21.21 11.95 -1.18
CA LEU A 191 -20.60 12.80 -0.16
C LEU A 191 -21.52 13.96 0.21
N SER A 192 -21.58 14.28 1.50
CA SER A 192 -22.27 15.47 2.00
C SER A 192 -21.81 16.73 1.26
N LYS A 193 -22.74 17.67 1.04
CA LYS A 193 -22.44 18.98 0.47
C LYS A 193 -21.49 19.81 1.34
N SER A 194 -21.39 19.51 2.63
CA SER A 194 -20.46 20.14 3.58
C SER A 194 -19.00 19.72 3.39
N VAL A 195 -18.72 18.72 2.54
CA VAL A 195 -17.35 18.24 2.29
C VAL A 195 -16.65 19.19 1.32
N GLY A 196 -15.78 20.05 1.86
CA GLY A 196 -14.97 21.00 1.10
C GLY A 196 -13.94 20.35 0.17
N THR A 197 -13.31 21.17 -0.67
CA THR A 197 -12.39 20.72 -1.74
C THR A 197 -11.19 19.94 -1.20
N ARG A 198 -10.55 20.38 -0.09
CA ARG A 198 -9.43 19.65 0.54
C ARG A 198 -9.82 18.25 1.02
N HIS A 199 -11.03 18.09 1.56
CA HIS A 199 -11.53 16.77 1.97
C HIS A 199 -11.79 15.87 0.77
N ARG A 200 -12.35 16.41 -0.32
CA ARG A 200 -12.55 15.66 -1.56
C ARG A 200 -11.23 15.27 -2.22
N ALA A 201 -10.23 16.13 -2.14
CA ALA A 201 -8.88 15.88 -2.59
C ALA A 201 -8.19 14.78 -1.77
N ALA A 202 -8.37 14.78 -0.44
CA ALA A 202 -7.90 13.71 0.43
C ALA A 202 -8.54 12.35 0.09
N ILE A 203 -9.86 12.33 -0.17
CA ILE A 203 -10.54 11.12 -0.60
C ILE A 203 -10.02 10.67 -1.97
N GLY A 204 -9.95 11.56 -2.96
CA GLY A 204 -9.51 11.23 -4.31
C GLY A 204 -8.10 10.66 -4.34
N LEU A 205 -7.15 11.26 -3.61
CA LEU A 205 -5.78 10.75 -3.54
C LEU A 205 -5.73 9.34 -2.92
N THR A 206 -6.54 9.07 -1.90
CA THR A 206 -6.59 7.76 -1.23
C THR A 206 -7.50 6.73 -1.90
N GLU A 207 -8.26 7.12 -2.94
CA GLU A 207 -8.92 6.19 -3.85
C GLU A 207 -7.93 5.57 -4.85
N GLU A 208 -6.94 6.36 -5.25
CA GLU A 208 -5.95 5.96 -6.26
C GLU A 208 -4.67 5.37 -5.67
N THR A 209 -4.35 5.73 -4.42
CA THR A 209 -3.10 5.33 -3.75
C THR A 209 -3.33 4.70 -2.39
N ASP A 210 -2.29 4.04 -1.85
CA ASP A 210 -2.32 3.52 -0.47
C ASP A 210 -1.99 4.57 0.60
N ALA A 211 -1.82 5.84 0.21
CA ALA A 211 -1.44 6.92 1.10
C ALA A 211 -2.45 7.16 2.23
N VAL A 212 -1.95 7.84 3.26
CA VAL A 212 -2.76 8.36 4.35
C VAL A 212 -2.75 9.88 4.23
N VAL A 213 -3.92 10.50 4.27
CA VAL A 213 -4.03 11.96 4.14
C VAL A 213 -4.67 12.53 5.40
N VAL A 214 -4.01 13.49 6.05
CA VAL A 214 -4.53 14.25 7.19
C VAL A 214 -5.06 15.59 6.69
N VAL A 215 -6.23 15.99 7.17
CA VAL A 215 -6.90 17.23 6.78
C VAL A 215 -7.27 18.02 8.02
N VAL A 216 -7.01 19.33 7.99
CA VAL A 216 -7.55 20.30 8.96
C VAL A 216 -8.49 21.22 8.20
N SER A 217 -9.73 21.37 8.68
CA SER A 217 -10.73 22.25 8.07
C SER A 217 -10.43 23.71 8.35
N GLU A 218 -10.35 24.54 7.31
CA GLU A 218 -10.22 26.01 7.47
C GLU A 218 -11.51 26.67 7.99
N GLU A 219 -12.67 26.03 7.79
CA GLU A 219 -13.96 26.56 8.23
C GLU A 219 -14.22 26.29 9.72
N THR A 220 -13.89 25.07 10.16
CA THR A 220 -14.30 24.56 11.48
C THR A 220 -13.12 24.27 12.41
N GLY A 221 -11.90 24.17 11.89
CA GLY A 221 -10.75 23.61 12.62
C GLY A 221 -10.79 22.10 12.79
N ALA A 222 -11.89 21.42 12.40
CA ALA A 222 -12.03 19.99 12.59
C ALA A 222 -10.94 19.20 11.87
N ILE A 223 -10.36 18.23 12.59
CA ILE A 223 -9.35 17.33 12.07
C ILE A 223 -10.06 16.11 11.47
N SER A 224 -9.58 15.69 10.31
CA SER A 224 -10.05 14.50 9.60
C SER A 224 -8.85 13.74 9.04
N TYR A 225 -9.03 12.45 8.75
CA TYR A 225 -8.09 11.70 7.94
C TYR A 225 -8.81 10.89 6.87
N ALA A 226 -8.15 10.69 5.73
CA ALA A 226 -8.60 9.83 4.65
C ALA A 226 -7.62 8.66 4.47
N HIS A 227 -8.18 7.47 4.24
CA HIS A 227 -7.43 6.29 3.87
C HIS A 227 -8.32 5.30 3.09
N ARG A 228 -7.79 4.74 2.00
CA ARG A 228 -8.53 3.81 1.11
C ARG A 228 -9.90 4.34 0.67
N GLY A 229 -9.95 5.62 0.27
CA GLY A 229 -11.16 6.28 -0.20
C GLY A 229 -12.25 6.49 0.86
N ARG A 230 -11.91 6.35 2.15
CA ARG A 230 -12.80 6.64 3.27
C ARG A 230 -12.28 7.82 4.06
N LEU A 231 -13.14 8.79 4.32
CA LEU A 231 -12.87 9.93 5.19
C LEU A 231 -13.46 9.65 6.57
N THR A 232 -12.64 9.83 7.61
CA THR A 232 -13.09 9.86 9.01
C THR A 232 -12.96 11.29 9.49
N SER A 233 -14.07 11.91 9.88
CA SER A 233 -14.14 13.32 10.24
C SER A 233 -14.32 13.55 11.72
N HIS A 234 -13.97 14.75 12.19
CA HIS A 234 -14.10 15.17 13.58
C HIS A 234 -13.36 14.26 14.57
N VAL A 235 -12.12 13.92 14.23
CA VAL A 235 -11.28 13.08 15.09
C VAL A 235 -10.54 13.93 16.11
N THR A 236 -10.35 13.38 17.30
CA THR A 236 -9.49 13.92 18.33
C THR A 236 -8.01 13.72 17.98
N ILE A 237 -7.13 14.45 18.67
CA ILE A 237 -5.68 14.32 18.52
C ILE A 237 -5.21 12.91 18.92
N GLU A 238 -5.82 12.34 19.95
CA GLU A 238 -5.55 10.97 20.41
C GLU A 238 -5.96 9.94 19.36
N GLU A 239 -7.14 10.10 18.74
CA GLU A 239 -7.61 9.23 17.66
C GLU A 239 -6.74 9.34 16.42
N LEU A 240 -6.33 10.55 16.03
CA LEU A 240 -5.41 10.77 14.92
C LEU A 240 -4.08 10.06 15.17
N ARG A 241 -3.47 10.26 16.35
CA ARG A 241 -2.22 9.61 16.75
C ARG A 241 -2.34 8.09 16.72
N ALA A 242 -3.42 7.55 17.30
CA ALA A 242 -3.67 6.11 17.34
C ALA A 242 -3.79 5.53 15.93
N PHE A 243 -4.52 6.20 15.05
CA PHE A 243 -4.69 5.81 13.65
C PHE A 243 -3.37 5.83 12.88
N LEU A 244 -2.63 6.94 12.93
CA LEU A 244 -1.34 7.07 12.24
C LEU A 244 -0.33 6.03 12.73
N THR A 245 -0.28 5.78 14.04
CA THR A 245 0.57 4.74 14.62
C THR A 245 0.19 3.35 14.11
N ALA A 246 -1.11 3.05 14.01
CA ALA A 246 -1.58 1.75 13.55
C ALA A 246 -1.29 1.49 12.07
N GLU A 247 -1.34 2.53 11.22
CA GLU A 247 -1.16 2.40 9.78
C GLU A 247 0.29 2.56 9.30
N LEU A 248 1.09 3.41 9.94
CA LEU A 248 2.43 3.77 9.48
C LEU A 248 3.54 2.99 10.18
N VAL A 249 3.34 2.58 11.44
CA VAL A 249 4.35 1.78 12.14
C VAL A 249 4.16 0.30 11.81
N PRO A 250 5.14 -0.36 11.15
CA PRO A 250 5.07 -1.78 10.92
C PRO A 250 5.01 -2.47 12.28
N ARG A 251 3.98 -3.30 12.47
CA ARG A 251 3.95 -4.26 13.58
C ARG A 251 5.08 -5.24 13.32
N LEU A 252 6.26 -4.97 13.87
CA LEU A 252 7.34 -5.95 13.90
C LEU A 252 6.74 -7.26 14.43
N PRO A 253 6.83 -8.38 13.69
CA PRO A 253 6.47 -9.67 14.24
C PRO A 253 7.41 -9.93 15.41
N THR A 254 6.90 -9.80 16.63
CA THR A 254 7.66 -10.04 17.84
C THR A 254 8.03 -11.52 17.87
N ARG A 255 9.30 -11.81 17.60
CA ARG A 255 10.06 -12.99 18.09
C ARG A 255 9.41 -14.37 17.86
N GLY A 256 9.45 -14.88 16.63
CA GLY A 256 9.21 -16.31 16.38
C GLY A 256 10.51 -17.13 16.34
N TRP A 257 11.37 -16.83 15.37
CA TRP A 257 12.47 -17.73 15.00
C TRP A 257 13.72 -17.61 15.90
N ALA A 258 14.13 -16.39 16.28
CA ALA A 258 15.31 -16.17 17.12
C ALA A 258 15.11 -16.55 18.60
N ALA A 259 13.85 -16.67 19.04
CA ALA A 259 13.49 -17.20 20.37
C ALA A 259 13.44 -18.73 20.37
N TRP A 260 13.00 -19.34 19.25
CA TRP A 260 12.99 -20.79 19.05
C TRP A 260 14.41 -21.37 19.03
N ILE A 261 15.35 -20.75 18.30
CA ILE A 261 16.77 -21.19 18.25
C ILE A 261 17.47 -21.08 19.62
N ARG A 262 17.17 -20.03 20.39
CA ARG A 262 17.72 -19.85 21.75
C ARG A 262 17.17 -20.88 22.74
N ARG A 263 15.92 -21.32 22.55
CA ARG A 263 15.31 -22.38 23.35
C ARG A 263 15.94 -23.74 23.05
N TRP A 264 16.19 -24.05 21.77
CA TRP A 264 16.86 -25.28 21.35
C TRP A 264 18.29 -25.42 21.88
N ARG A 265 19.05 -24.32 21.92
CA ARG A 265 20.41 -24.30 22.50
C ARG A 265 20.45 -24.49 24.02
N ARG A 266 19.37 -24.16 24.75
CA ARG A 266 19.29 -24.38 26.20
C ARG A 266 18.92 -25.82 26.56
N THR A 267 18.06 -26.47 25.78
CA THR A 267 17.70 -27.89 25.98
C THR A 267 18.83 -28.87 25.64
N ALA A 268 19.85 -28.45 24.88
CA ALA A 268 21.01 -29.29 24.56
C ALA A 268 22.13 -29.24 25.63
N ALA A 269 22.00 -28.40 26.66
CA ALA A 269 23.07 -28.12 27.64
C ALA A 269 22.82 -28.69 29.04
N GLU A 270 21.78 -29.50 29.26
CA GLU A 270 21.57 -30.21 30.53
C GLU A 270 22.06 -31.65 30.44
N PRO A 271 23.23 -31.99 31.04
CA PRO A 271 23.58 -33.38 31.25
C PRO A 271 22.67 -33.95 32.35
N ARG A 272 21.87 -34.96 31.99
CA ARG A 272 21.15 -35.79 32.95
C ARG A 272 22.15 -36.50 33.85
N VAL A 273 22.31 -36.03 35.09
CA VAL A 273 22.88 -36.84 36.17
C VAL A 273 21.74 -37.65 36.76
N SER A 274 21.68 -38.93 36.41
CA SER A 274 20.82 -39.92 37.05
C SER A 274 21.70 -41.07 37.54
N GLY A 275 22.10 -41.00 38.81
CA GLY A 275 22.42 -42.20 39.58
C GLY A 275 21.19 -42.57 40.41
N PRO A 276 20.94 -43.87 40.59
CA PRO A 276 20.65 -44.32 41.94
C PRO A 276 21.57 -45.46 42.35
N GLU A 277 21.91 -45.39 43.63
CA GLU A 277 22.57 -46.38 44.44
C GLU A 277 21.87 -47.74 44.36
N THR A 278 22.65 -48.81 44.24
CA THR A 278 22.21 -50.16 44.62
C THR A 278 23.13 -50.66 45.71
N SER A 279 22.58 -50.71 46.92
CA SER A 279 23.05 -51.48 48.06
C SER A 279 22.78 -52.97 47.84
N ALA A 280 23.84 -53.79 47.82
CA ALA A 280 23.94 -55.14 48.38
C ALA A 280 25.32 -55.72 48.05
#